data_AF-A0AAD5UCZ5-F1
#
_entry.id   AF-A0AAD5UCZ5-F1
#
_cell.length_a   1.000
_cell.length_b   1.000
_cell.length_c   1.000
_cell.angle_alpha   90.00
_cell.angle_beta   90.00
_cell.angle_gamma   90.00
#
_symmetry.space_group_name_H-M   'P 1'
#
loop_
_entity.id
_entity.type
_entity.pdbx_description
1 polymer ?
#
loop_
_entity_poly.entity_id
_entity_poly.type
_entity_poly.pdbx_seq_one_letter_code
_entity_poly.pdbx_strand_id
1 'polypeptide(L)'
;MAAAKRLGRHTGTGKRRGTADARMPTQVLWMRRMRVLRRLLRKYRESGKIDKHLLNHGNSKRMDFLTARYHELYMKSKGNVFKNKRVLMEYIHKAKAEQARAKLLADQAEAHRAKNRATRERRAVRIAAKRDALLGIETPAAEPVKAQKYFSEIFDLQSFKEDIQLGVKLSTLHSVYAHGKAHGFTKEQISLFFTIQKFTLDKWIETGFKDEKKCLEDYQNLVFKQFRADMENNHESGLTFDSCKVILEYGILTLIQHFHVIKYLFTVEQQIEQKLKSRWLELPPYYPPLSEARTAESVAEEERLAQLEREKEDTFNSNLGRLFLRLDIFEALDPVEIKEIAYQTVTGLVDTIQEECEKLLSEQRQKTLERNAKFPKEFAQ
;
A
#
# COMPACT_ATOMS: atom_id res chain seq x y z
N MET A 1 72.02 27.53 -15.75
CA MET A 1 71.80 26.35 -14.85
C MET A 1 70.38 25.76 -14.86
N ALA A 2 69.31 26.56 -14.92
CA ALA A 2 67.94 26.04 -14.84
C ALA A 2 67.58 25.01 -15.94
N ALA A 3 68.06 25.21 -17.18
CA ALA A 3 67.86 24.26 -18.29
C ALA A 3 68.51 22.89 -18.03
N ALA A 4 69.74 22.86 -17.49
CA ALA A 4 70.42 21.62 -17.12
C ALA A 4 69.71 20.89 -15.96
N LYS A 5 69.22 21.64 -14.96
CA LYS A 5 68.41 21.08 -13.87
C LYS A 5 67.07 20.51 -14.36
N ARG A 6 66.43 21.12 -15.36
CA ARG A 6 65.20 20.60 -16.00
C ARG A 6 65.41 19.24 -16.67
N LEU A 7 66.61 19.00 -17.21
CA LEU A 7 67.04 17.71 -17.76
C LEU A 7 67.50 16.70 -16.67
N GLY A 8 67.34 17.04 -15.39
CA GLY A 8 67.71 16.17 -14.26
C GLY A 8 69.17 16.24 -13.83
N ARG A 9 70.01 17.06 -14.48
CA ARG A 9 71.43 17.22 -14.07
C ARG A 9 71.53 17.94 -12.71
N HIS A 10 72.56 17.60 -11.93
CA HIS A 10 72.82 18.16 -10.59
C HIS A 10 71.70 17.96 -9.54
N THR A 11 70.96 16.85 -9.60
CA THR A 11 69.84 16.53 -8.66
C THR A 11 70.08 15.29 -7.77
N GLY A 12 71.24 14.64 -7.92
CA GLY A 12 71.63 13.45 -7.16
C GLY A 12 71.80 13.72 -5.66
N THR A 13 71.91 12.65 -4.86
CA THR A 13 71.88 12.68 -3.39
C THR A 13 72.89 13.67 -2.78
N GLY A 14 74.12 13.73 -3.30
CA GLY A 14 75.16 14.66 -2.81
C GLY A 14 74.88 16.15 -3.03
N LYS A 15 73.90 16.50 -3.88
CA LYS A 15 73.45 17.89 -4.09
C LYS A 15 72.17 18.21 -3.32
N ARG A 16 71.61 17.25 -2.57
CA ARG A 16 70.39 17.46 -1.79
C ARG A 16 70.76 18.04 -0.42
N ARG A 17 70.23 19.24 -0.14
CA ARG A 17 70.19 19.83 1.21
C ARG A 17 68.74 19.88 1.69
N GLY A 18 68.53 19.76 2.99
CA GLY A 18 67.20 19.65 3.62
C GLY A 18 66.57 18.26 3.50
N THR A 19 65.52 18.02 4.28
CA THR A 19 64.73 16.77 4.27
C THR A 19 63.90 16.64 2.98
N ALA A 20 63.41 15.44 2.68
CA ALA A 20 62.56 15.22 1.51
C ALA A 20 61.27 16.04 1.56
N ASP A 21 60.66 16.15 2.75
CA ASP A 21 59.42 16.91 2.96
C ASP A 21 59.65 18.43 2.85
N ALA A 22 60.80 18.95 3.31
CA ALA A 22 61.16 20.36 3.10
C ALA A 22 61.37 20.71 1.61
N ARG A 23 61.88 19.76 0.81
CA ARG A 23 62.09 19.94 -0.63
C ARG A 23 60.80 19.80 -1.44
N MET A 24 59.94 18.86 -1.04
CA MET A 24 58.65 18.56 -1.67
C MET A 24 57.67 18.07 -0.60
N PRO A 25 56.86 18.98 -0.02
CA PRO A 25 55.95 18.63 1.04
C PRO A 25 54.94 17.57 0.60
N THR A 26 54.78 16.53 1.41
CA THR A 26 53.85 15.42 1.18
C THR A 26 52.41 15.91 1.02
N GLN A 27 52.01 16.94 1.79
CA GLN A 27 50.71 17.60 1.68
C GLN A 27 50.47 18.18 0.27
N VAL A 28 51.49 18.80 -0.34
CA VAL A 28 51.39 19.38 -1.69
C VAL A 28 51.23 18.28 -2.74
N LEU A 29 51.95 17.17 -2.60
CA LEU A 29 51.81 16.00 -3.48
C LEU A 29 50.41 15.38 -3.38
N TRP A 30 49.89 15.22 -2.15
CA TRP A 30 48.53 14.74 -1.91
C TRP A 30 47.48 15.65 -2.54
N MET A 31 47.58 16.97 -2.32
CA MET A 31 46.66 17.96 -2.91
C MET A 31 46.68 17.92 -4.43
N ARG A 32 47.86 17.88 -5.07
CA ARG A 32 48.00 17.78 -6.53
C ARG A 32 47.33 16.51 -7.05
N ARG A 33 47.59 15.36 -6.41
CA ARG A 33 46.98 14.08 -6.79
C ARG A 33 45.46 14.12 -6.66
N MET A 34 44.93 14.55 -5.51
CA MET A 34 43.49 14.61 -5.27
C MET A 34 42.78 15.53 -6.27
N ARG A 35 43.34 16.70 -6.57
CA ARG A 35 42.79 17.63 -7.57
C ARG A 35 42.74 17.00 -8.96
N VAL A 36 43.78 16.28 -9.38
CA VAL A 36 43.82 15.60 -10.68
C VAL A 36 42.76 14.50 -10.77
N LEU A 37 42.64 13.65 -9.75
CA LEU A 37 41.65 12.56 -9.73
C LEU A 37 40.21 13.11 -9.74
N ARG A 38 39.91 14.08 -8.87
CA ARG A 38 38.57 14.69 -8.77
C ARG A 38 38.19 15.48 -10.03
N ARG A 39 39.14 16.17 -10.67
CA ARG A 39 38.91 16.85 -11.95
C ARG A 39 38.58 15.87 -13.07
N LEU A 40 39.25 14.70 -13.10
CA LEU A 40 38.90 13.65 -14.06
C LEU A 40 37.48 13.13 -13.84
N LEU A 41 37.12 12.81 -12.58
CA LEU A 41 35.78 12.33 -12.25
C LEU A 41 34.71 13.34 -12.64
N ARG A 42 34.93 14.64 -12.39
CA ARG A 42 34.04 15.72 -12.80
C ARG A 42 33.87 15.75 -14.33
N LYS A 43 34.98 15.75 -15.08
CA LYS A 43 34.96 15.73 -16.55
C LYS A 43 34.21 14.49 -17.08
N TYR A 44 34.42 13.33 -16.47
CA TYR A 44 33.78 12.08 -16.91
C TYR A 44 32.28 12.06 -16.59
N ARG A 45 31.87 12.68 -15.49
CA ARG A 45 30.45 12.91 -15.13
C ARG A 45 29.77 13.85 -16.13
N GLU A 46 30.40 14.99 -16.43
CA GLU A 46 29.87 15.97 -17.41
C GLU A 46 29.78 15.37 -18.82
N SER A 47 30.75 14.53 -19.22
CA SER A 47 30.71 13.81 -20.49
C SER A 47 29.76 12.60 -20.52
N GLY A 48 29.06 12.28 -19.43
CA GLY A 48 28.19 11.10 -19.34
C GLY A 48 28.92 9.73 -19.40
N LYS A 49 30.26 9.70 -19.33
CA LYS A 49 31.02 8.43 -19.32
C LYS A 49 30.85 7.65 -18.02
N ILE A 50 30.57 8.36 -16.94
CA ILE A 50 30.19 7.84 -15.62
C ILE A 50 28.78 8.36 -15.36
N ASP A 51 27.85 7.43 -15.11
CA ASP A 51 26.45 7.75 -14.95
C ASP A 51 26.22 8.68 -13.76
N LYS A 52 25.34 9.66 -13.95
CA LYS A 52 24.66 10.42 -12.90
C LYS A 52 23.56 9.52 -12.32
N HIS A 53 23.89 8.57 -11.44
CA HIS A 53 22.88 7.71 -10.80
C HIS A 53 21.78 8.55 -10.14
N LEU A 54 20.60 8.48 -10.74
CA LEU A 54 19.36 9.15 -10.33
C LEU A 54 18.27 8.12 -9.98
N LEU A 55 18.63 6.86 -9.76
CA LEU A 55 17.65 5.80 -9.54
C LEU A 55 18.02 4.95 -8.33
N ASN A 56 17.08 4.95 -7.38
CA ASN A 56 16.93 4.10 -6.19
C ASN A 56 17.51 4.64 -4.87
N HIS A 57 16.98 5.78 -4.42
CA HIS A 57 16.64 5.93 -3.00
C HIS A 57 15.11 5.89 -2.89
N GLY A 58 14.58 4.86 -2.24
CA GLY A 58 13.18 4.82 -1.85
C GLY A 58 12.85 6.01 -0.95
N ASN A 59 11.66 6.57 -1.15
CA ASN A 59 10.94 7.50 -0.27
C ASN A 59 11.80 8.41 0.61
N SER A 60 12.45 9.40 0.01
CA SER A 60 12.65 10.70 0.66
C SER A 60 12.95 11.74 -0.41
N LYS A 61 12.01 12.66 -0.65
CA LYS A 61 12.27 13.88 -1.42
C LYS A 61 13.17 14.81 -0.61
N ARG A 62 14.46 14.47 -0.52
CA ARG A 62 15.55 15.45 -0.42
C ARG A 62 16.23 15.48 -1.77
N MET A 63 15.95 16.53 -2.53
CA MET A 63 16.63 16.82 -3.77
C MET A 63 18.15 16.88 -3.53
N ASP A 64 18.88 16.35 -4.51
CA ASP A 64 20.33 16.47 -4.72
C ASP A 64 21.29 15.76 -3.77
N PHE A 65 21.31 14.42 -3.78
CA PHE A 65 22.44 13.65 -3.24
C PHE A 65 23.06 12.70 -4.28
N LEU A 66 23.95 13.30 -5.08
CA LEU A 66 25.14 12.71 -5.71
C LEU A 66 25.10 11.21 -6.07
N THR A 67 24.72 10.96 -7.32
CA THR A 67 25.40 10.03 -8.25
C THR A 67 26.21 8.90 -7.59
N ALA A 68 25.56 7.79 -7.22
CA ALA A 68 26.18 6.61 -6.58
C ALA A 68 27.57 6.23 -7.12
N ARG A 69 27.77 6.08 -8.43
CA ARG A 69 29.08 5.67 -8.99
C ARG A 69 30.16 6.77 -8.96
N TYR A 70 29.79 8.03 -9.19
CA TYR A 70 30.71 9.16 -9.01
C TYR A 70 31.07 9.32 -7.54
N HIS A 71 30.09 9.20 -6.64
CA HIS A 71 30.25 9.32 -5.21
C HIS A 71 31.15 8.20 -4.66
N GLU A 72 30.90 6.95 -5.06
CA GLU A 72 31.75 5.81 -4.73
C GLU A 72 33.19 6.03 -5.20
N LEU A 73 33.40 6.43 -6.47
CA LEU A 73 34.73 6.71 -7.00
C LEU A 73 35.39 7.92 -6.33
N TYR A 74 34.61 8.91 -5.90
CA TYR A 74 35.08 10.06 -5.15
C TYR A 74 35.55 9.66 -3.75
N MET A 75 34.79 8.80 -3.07
CA MET A 75 35.16 8.26 -1.75
C MET A 75 36.36 7.32 -1.85
N LYS A 76 36.43 6.43 -2.85
CA LYS A 76 37.61 5.60 -3.13
C LYS A 76 38.86 6.43 -3.47
N SER A 77 38.68 7.55 -4.17
CA SER A 77 39.77 8.51 -4.40
C SER A 77 40.25 9.16 -3.11
N LYS A 78 39.32 9.59 -2.24
CA LYS A 78 39.64 10.12 -0.90
C LYS A 78 40.34 9.06 -0.02
N GLY A 79 39.94 7.79 -0.14
CA GLY A 79 40.51 6.64 0.55
C GLY A 79 41.84 6.12 -0.02
N ASN A 80 42.53 6.87 -0.91
CA ASN A 80 43.85 6.51 -1.43
C ASN A 80 43.93 5.17 -2.20
N VAL A 81 42.79 4.67 -2.71
CA VAL A 81 42.73 3.46 -3.55
C VAL A 81 43.44 3.69 -4.89
N PHE A 82 43.33 4.90 -5.44
CA PHE A 82 43.93 5.27 -6.72
C PHE A 82 45.21 6.10 -6.52
N LYS A 83 46.35 5.59 -7.00
CA LYS A 83 47.65 6.27 -6.88
C LYS A 83 47.85 7.36 -7.95
N ASN A 84 47.27 7.19 -9.12
CA ASN A 84 47.52 8.02 -10.31
C ASN A 84 46.30 7.96 -11.24
N LYS A 85 46.17 8.97 -12.11
CA LYS A 85 45.03 9.15 -13.01
C LYS A 85 44.79 7.94 -13.92
N ARG A 86 45.87 7.26 -14.33
CA ARG A 86 45.81 6.06 -15.17
C ARG A 86 45.10 4.90 -14.47
N VAL A 87 45.45 4.60 -13.23
CA VAL A 87 44.83 3.51 -12.45
C VAL A 87 43.35 3.76 -12.22
N LEU A 88 42.95 5.02 -11.96
CA LEU A 88 41.54 5.40 -11.89
C LEU A 88 40.81 5.13 -13.22
N MET A 89 41.43 5.48 -14.35
CA MET A 89 40.84 5.28 -15.67
C MET A 89 40.70 3.80 -16.01
N GLU A 90 41.72 2.99 -15.74
CA GLU A 90 41.69 1.53 -15.90
C GLU A 90 40.58 0.90 -15.06
N TYR A 91 40.43 1.33 -13.79
CA TYR A 91 39.36 0.88 -12.92
C TYR A 91 37.97 1.22 -13.50
N ILE A 92 37.77 2.44 -13.98
CA ILE A 92 36.50 2.86 -14.60
C ILE A 92 36.20 2.02 -15.85
N HIS A 93 37.19 1.77 -16.70
CA HIS A 93 36.99 0.95 -17.90
C HIS A 93 36.64 -0.50 -17.55
N LYS A 94 37.34 -1.10 -16.57
CA LYS A 94 37.04 -2.44 -16.08
C LYS A 94 35.61 -2.54 -15.53
N ALA A 95 35.22 -1.59 -14.68
CA ALA A 95 33.88 -1.55 -14.09
C ALA A 95 32.79 -1.38 -15.16
N LYS A 96 33.02 -0.53 -16.18
CA LYS A 96 32.07 -0.39 -17.30
C LYS A 96 31.94 -1.67 -18.13
N ALA A 97 33.05 -2.37 -18.38
CA ALA A 97 33.02 -3.64 -19.11
C ALA A 97 32.27 -4.73 -18.33
N GLU A 98 32.39 -4.75 -17.00
CA GLU A 98 31.64 -5.64 -16.12
C GLU A 98 30.13 -5.31 -16.10
N GLN A 99 29.77 -4.03 -15.97
CA GLN A 99 28.38 -3.58 -16.05
C GLN A 99 27.73 -3.92 -17.40
N ALA A 100 28.46 -3.72 -18.50
CA ALA A 100 27.97 -4.07 -19.84
C ALA A 100 27.75 -5.58 -20.00
N ARG A 101 28.65 -6.41 -19.47
CA ARG A 101 28.50 -7.88 -19.47
C ARG A 101 27.30 -8.32 -18.62
N ALA A 102 27.14 -7.76 -17.43
CA ALA A 102 26.01 -8.05 -16.55
C ALA A 102 24.68 -7.65 -17.18
N LYS A 103 24.62 -6.48 -17.84
CA LYS A 103 23.44 -6.03 -18.59
C LYS A 103 23.10 -7.01 -19.73
N LEU A 104 24.08 -7.39 -20.54
CA LEU A 104 23.85 -8.32 -21.66
C LEU A 104 23.29 -9.67 -21.18
N LEU A 105 23.81 -10.20 -20.07
CA LEU A 105 23.29 -11.44 -19.48
C LEU A 105 21.86 -11.27 -18.93
N ALA A 106 21.57 -10.13 -18.31
CA ALA A 106 20.23 -9.82 -17.81
C ALA A 106 19.22 -9.68 -18.96
N ASP A 107 19.57 -8.94 -20.01
CA ASP A 107 18.76 -8.74 -21.21
C ASP A 107 18.48 -10.10 -21.89
N GLN A 108 19.49 -10.98 -21.96
CA GLN A 108 19.32 -12.34 -22.48
C GLN A 108 18.34 -13.16 -21.62
N ALA A 109 18.50 -13.13 -20.30
CA ALA A 109 17.60 -13.84 -19.38
C ALA A 109 16.17 -13.31 -19.45
N GLU A 110 15.98 -11.99 -19.57
CA GLU A 110 14.68 -11.36 -19.75
C GLU A 110 14.03 -11.75 -21.07
N ALA A 111 14.79 -11.77 -22.17
CA ALA A 111 14.30 -12.24 -23.47
C ALA A 111 13.80 -13.69 -23.39
N HIS A 112 14.52 -14.57 -22.70
CA HIS A 112 14.07 -15.94 -22.44
C HIS A 112 12.80 -15.99 -21.59
N ARG A 113 12.70 -15.19 -20.51
CA ARG A 113 11.48 -15.10 -19.68
C ARG A 113 10.29 -14.57 -20.47
N ALA A 114 10.47 -13.54 -21.28
CA ALA A 114 9.43 -12.95 -22.12
C ALA A 114 8.93 -13.95 -23.16
N LYS A 115 9.83 -14.68 -23.83
CA LYS A 115 9.46 -15.77 -24.76
C LYS A 115 8.66 -16.87 -24.07
N ASN A 116 9.06 -17.27 -22.87
CA ASN A 116 8.36 -18.29 -22.09
C ASN A 116 6.97 -17.82 -21.62
N ARG A 117 6.84 -16.56 -21.17
CA ARG A 117 5.53 -15.95 -20.83
C ARG A 117 4.60 -15.94 -22.04
N ALA A 118 5.06 -15.42 -23.18
CA ALA A 118 4.28 -15.38 -24.42
C ALA A 118 3.86 -16.78 -24.89
N THR A 119 4.73 -17.79 -24.72
CA THR A 119 4.39 -19.18 -25.07
C THR A 119 3.33 -19.76 -24.13
N ARG A 120 3.41 -19.49 -22.83
CA ARG A 120 2.42 -19.91 -21.84
C ARG A 120 1.07 -19.25 -22.09
N GLU A 121 1.04 -17.95 -22.35
CA GLU A 121 -0.16 -17.19 -22.70
C GLU A 121 -0.83 -17.75 -23.96
N ARG A 122 -0.07 -17.99 -25.04
CA ARG A 122 -0.60 -18.61 -26.26
C ARG A 122 -1.19 -20.00 -26.01
N ARG A 123 -0.58 -20.80 -25.13
CA ARG A 123 -1.10 -22.12 -24.75
C ARG A 123 -2.37 -22.01 -23.92
N ALA A 124 -2.42 -21.09 -22.96
CA ALA A 124 -3.60 -20.82 -22.15
C ALA A 124 -4.79 -20.39 -23.02
N VAL A 125 -4.58 -19.44 -23.94
CA VAL A 125 -5.60 -19.00 -24.90
C VAL A 125 -6.11 -20.16 -25.76
N ARG A 126 -5.22 -21.03 -26.26
CA ARG A 126 -5.62 -22.20 -27.06
C ARG A 126 -6.44 -23.21 -26.25
N ILE A 127 -6.07 -23.47 -25.00
CA ILE A 127 -6.79 -24.39 -24.12
C ILE A 127 -8.17 -23.82 -23.76
N ALA A 128 -8.23 -22.51 -23.45
CA ALA A 128 -9.50 -21.82 -23.20
C ALA A 128 -10.41 -21.90 -24.43
N ALA A 129 -9.93 -21.52 -25.62
CA ALA A 129 -10.71 -21.61 -26.86
C ALA A 129 -11.18 -23.04 -27.16
N LYS A 130 -10.36 -24.07 -26.89
CA LYS A 130 -10.77 -25.47 -27.04
C LYS A 130 -11.82 -25.89 -26.01
N ARG A 131 -11.72 -25.41 -24.76
CA ARG A 131 -12.70 -25.67 -23.70
C ARG A 131 -14.04 -25.01 -24.03
N ASP A 132 -14.02 -23.78 -24.52
CA ASP A 132 -15.22 -23.03 -24.93
C ASP A 132 -15.90 -23.72 -26.12
N ALA A 133 -15.13 -24.15 -27.12
CA ALA A 133 -15.65 -24.90 -28.26
C ALA A 133 -16.21 -26.29 -27.87
N LEU A 134 -15.64 -26.96 -26.87
CA LEU A 134 -16.10 -28.27 -26.41
C LEU A 134 -17.38 -28.19 -25.58
N LEU A 135 -17.54 -27.13 -24.79
CA LEU A 135 -18.72 -26.95 -23.94
C LEU A 135 -19.94 -26.45 -24.72
N GLY A 136 -19.80 -26.00 -25.97
CA GLY A 136 -20.93 -25.53 -26.80
C GLY A 136 -21.70 -24.34 -26.21
N ILE A 137 -21.19 -23.77 -25.12
CA ILE A 137 -21.67 -22.54 -24.53
C ILE A 137 -21.03 -21.46 -25.40
N GLU A 138 -21.83 -20.81 -26.25
CA GLU A 138 -21.55 -19.43 -26.62
C GLU A 138 -21.41 -18.64 -25.33
N THR A 139 -20.20 -18.57 -24.77
CA THR A 139 -19.96 -17.78 -23.58
C THR A 139 -20.30 -16.34 -23.95
N PRO A 140 -21.21 -15.66 -23.23
CA PRO A 140 -21.34 -14.21 -23.33
C PRO A 140 -20.11 -13.57 -22.68
N ALA A 141 -18.93 -13.75 -23.31
CA ALA A 141 -17.64 -13.22 -22.87
C ALA A 141 -17.53 -11.69 -23.02
N ALA A 142 -18.66 -11.01 -23.21
CA ALA A 142 -18.77 -9.56 -23.35
C ALA A 142 -19.79 -8.91 -22.39
N GLU A 143 -20.48 -9.67 -21.53
CA GLU A 143 -21.43 -9.10 -20.55
C GLU A 143 -20.81 -8.38 -19.34
N PRO A 144 -19.68 -8.79 -18.72
CA PRO A 144 -19.24 -8.15 -17.48
C PRO A 144 -18.80 -6.69 -17.69
N VAL A 145 -18.20 -6.38 -18.84
CA VAL A 145 -17.78 -5.00 -19.20
C VAL A 145 -18.99 -4.12 -19.54
N LYS A 146 -20.04 -4.71 -20.13
CA LYS A 146 -21.30 -3.98 -20.41
C LYS A 146 -22.04 -3.68 -19.11
N ALA A 147 -22.17 -4.67 -18.22
CA ALA A 147 -22.83 -4.52 -16.92
C ALA A 147 -22.14 -3.45 -16.04
N GLN A 148 -20.81 -3.43 -15.98
CA GLN A 148 -20.07 -2.39 -15.25
C GLN A 148 -20.33 -0.98 -15.79
N LYS A 149 -20.46 -0.81 -17.11
CA LYS A 149 -20.82 0.49 -17.72
C LYS A 149 -22.25 0.90 -17.34
N TYR A 150 -23.22 0.00 -17.42
CA TYR A 150 -24.60 0.28 -17.01
C TYR A 150 -24.69 0.68 -15.53
N PHE A 151 -23.97 -0.02 -14.64
CA PHE A 151 -23.92 0.36 -13.22
C PHE A 151 -23.22 1.71 -13.00
N SER A 152 -22.19 2.05 -13.78
CA SER A 152 -21.55 3.36 -13.68
C SER A 152 -22.46 4.51 -14.11
N GLU A 153 -23.34 4.28 -15.08
CA GLU A 153 -24.33 5.26 -15.56
C GLU A 153 -25.51 5.40 -14.59
N ILE A 154 -25.99 4.30 -13.99
CA ILE A 154 -27.13 4.32 -13.06
C ILE A 154 -26.78 4.97 -11.71
N PHE A 155 -25.55 4.78 -11.23
CA PHE A 155 -25.12 5.26 -9.92
C PHE A 155 -24.23 6.52 -9.98
N ASP A 156 -24.16 7.18 -11.15
CA ASP A 156 -23.31 8.36 -11.40
C ASP A 156 -21.82 8.18 -11.02
N LEU A 157 -21.28 6.97 -11.21
CA LEU A 157 -19.88 6.60 -10.93
C LEU A 157 -18.99 6.80 -12.17
N GLN A 158 -19.04 7.99 -12.79
CA GLN A 158 -18.40 8.24 -14.10
C GLN A 158 -16.87 8.12 -14.08
N SER A 159 -16.22 8.34 -12.93
CA SER A 159 -14.76 8.34 -12.77
C SER A 159 -14.19 7.06 -12.12
N PHE A 160 -14.86 5.90 -12.26
CA PHE A 160 -14.44 4.66 -11.60
C PHE A 160 -13.05 4.14 -11.98
N LYS A 161 -12.47 4.61 -13.09
CA LYS A 161 -11.11 4.28 -13.52
C LYS A 161 -10.03 5.17 -12.91
N GLU A 162 -10.42 6.37 -12.47
CA GLU A 162 -9.52 7.39 -11.94
C GLU A 162 -9.51 7.36 -10.42
N ASP A 163 -10.66 7.10 -9.80
CA ASP A 163 -10.79 6.95 -8.35
C ASP A 163 -10.95 5.48 -7.95
N ILE A 164 -9.98 4.99 -7.18
CA ILE A 164 -9.91 3.63 -6.67
C ILE A 164 -11.13 3.34 -5.76
N GLN A 165 -11.60 4.33 -5.00
CA GLN A 165 -12.73 4.16 -4.08
C GLN A 165 -14.04 3.93 -4.84
N LEU A 166 -14.29 4.70 -5.90
CA LEU A 166 -15.44 4.52 -6.78
C LEU A 166 -15.34 3.19 -7.55
N GLY A 167 -14.13 2.77 -7.93
CA GLY A 167 -13.87 1.46 -8.52
C GLY A 167 -14.23 0.29 -7.61
N VAL A 168 -13.88 0.37 -6.31
CA VAL A 168 -14.27 -0.64 -5.31
C VAL A 168 -15.80 -0.68 -5.14
N LYS A 169 -16.45 0.48 -5.02
CA LYS A 169 -17.92 0.57 -4.96
C LYS A 169 -18.57 -0.11 -6.18
N LEU A 170 -18.11 0.20 -7.40
CA LEU A 170 -18.62 -0.41 -8.62
C LEU A 170 -18.41 -1.93 -8.66
N SER A 171 -17.23 -2.40 -8.25
CA SER A 171 -16.91 -3.83 -8.20
C SER A 171 -17.82 -4.58 -7.22
N THR A 172 -18.07 -4.02 -6.03
CA THR A 172 -18.94 -4.63 -5.03
C THR A 172 -20.41 -4.70 -5.48
N LEU A 173 -20.89 -3.71 -6.24
CA LEU A 173 -22.23 -3.73 -6.83
C LEU A 173 -22.32 -4.80 -7.93
N HIS A 174 -21.32 -4.87 -8.80
CA HIS A 174 -21.29 -5.89 -9.85
C HIS A 174 -21.29 -7.32 -9.27
N SER A 175 -20.54 -7.56 -8.20
CA SER A 175 -20.52 -8.88 -7.53
C SER A 175 -21.85 -9.22 -6.85
N VAL A 176 -22.56 -8.24 -6.28
CA VAL A 176 -23.92 -8.43 -5.74
C VAL A 176 -24.89 -8.86 -6.83
N TYR A 177 -24.87 -8.21 -7.99
CA TYR A 177 -25.72 -8.56 -9.13
C TYR A 177 -25.46 -9.98 -9.63
N ALA A 178 -24.19 -10.33 -9.83
CA ALA A 178 -23.79 -11.65 -10.30
C ALA A 178 -24.20 -12.74 -9.30
N HIS A 179 -24.03 -12.48 -8.01
CA HIS A 179 -24.40 -13.41 -6.94
C HIS A 179 -25.92 -13.61 -6.83
N GLY A 180 -26.70 -12.52 -6.86
CA GLY A 180 -28.16 -12.58 -6.83
C GLY A 180 -28.75 -13.31 -8.04
N LYS A 181 -28.20 -13.07 -9.24
CA LYS A 181 -28.61 -13.79 -10.46
C LYS A 181 -28.29 -15.28 -10.39
N ALA A 182 -27.14 -15.65 -9.81
CA ALA A 182 -26.73 -17.05 -9.66
C ALA A 182 -27.65 -17.83 -8.70
N HIS A 183 -28.20 -17.17 -7.68
CA HIS A 183 -29.11 -17.77 -6.69
C HIS A 183 -30.60 -17.59 -7.04
N GLY A 184 -30.91 -17.06 -8.23
CA GLY A 184 -32.29 -16.93 -8.72
C GLY A 184 -33.13 -15.87 -8.01
N PHE A 185 -32.51 -14.83 -7.44
CA PHE A 185 -33.23 -13.77 -6.74
C PHE A 185 -34.16 -12.98 -7.68
N THR A 186 -35.31 -12.57 -7.14
CA THR A 186 -36.24 -11.67 -7.84
C THR A 186 -35.63 -10.27 -7.98
N LYS A 187 -36.19 -9.45 -8.87
CA LYS A 187 -35.69 -8.07 -9.09
C LYS A 187 -35.76 -7.23 -7.83
N GLU A 188 -36.80 -7.43 -7.02
CA GLU A 188 -37.02 -6.73 -5.75
C GLU A 188 -35.99 -7.16 -4.70
N GLN A 189 -35.75 -8.47 -4.57
CA GLN A 189 -34.71 -9.02 -3.69
C GLN A 189 -33.32 -8.51 -4.06
N ILE A 190 -33.00 -8.44 -5.36
CA ILE A 190 -31.74 -7.89 -5.85
C ILE A 190 -31.61 -6.40 -5.50
N SER A 191 -32.68 -5.61 -5.67
CA SER A 191 -32.72 -4.18 -5.32
C SER A 191 -32.50 -3.94 -3.82
N LEU A 192 -33.13 -4.76 -2.99
CA LEU A 192 -32.98 -4.71 -1.54
C LEU A 192 -31.57 -5.11 -1.12
N PHE A 193 -31.01 -6.15 -1.73
CA PHE A 193 -29.63 -6.57 -1.50
C PHE A 193 -28.62 -5.49 -1.90
N PHE A 194 -28.84 -4.80 -3.02
CA PHE A 194 -28.05 -3.63 -3.40
C PHE A 194 -28.12 -2.51 -2.36
N THR A 195 -29.32 -2.25 -1.83
CA THR A 195 -29.54 -1.20 -0.82
C THR A 195 -28.80 -1.51 0.47
N ILE A 196 -28.87 -2.76 0.94
CA ILE A 196 -28.13 -3.25 2.12
C ILE A 196 -26.62 -3.10 1.87
N GLN A 197 -26.12 -3.54 0.71
CA GLN A 197 -24.69 -3.48 0.41
C GLN A 197 -24.18 -2.04 0.29
N LYS A 198 -24.96 -1.15 -0.31
CA LYS A 198 -24.60 0.27 -0.45
C LYS A 198 -24.58 0.95 0.92
N PHE A 199 -25.64 0.77 1.71
CA PHE A 199 -25.76 1.39 3.03
C PHE A 199 -24.66 0.92 3.99
N THR A 200 -24.30 -0.37 3.94
CA THR A 200 -23.23 -0.92 4.78
C THR A 200 -21.86 -0.34 4.42
N LEU A 201 -21.52 -0.26 3.13
CA LEU A 201 -20.28 0.38 2.68
C LEU A 201 -20.24 1.86 3.02
N ASP A 202 -21.31 2.62 2.79
CA ASP A 202 -21.36 4.05 3.12
C ASP A 202 -21.25 4.29 4.64
N LYS A 203 -21.95 3.49 5.46
CA LYS A 203 -21.82 3.54 6.93
C LYS A 203 -20.40 3.20 7.39
N TRP A 204 -19.72 2.23 6.77
CA TRP A 204 -18.36 1.87 7.12
C TRP A 204 -17.35 2.96 6.73
N ILE A 205 -17.58 3.64 5.60
CA ILE A 205 -16.80 4.80 5.18
C ILE A 205 -16.96 5.95 6.19
N GLU A 206 -18.19 6.29 6.57
CA GLU A 206 -18.48 7.34 7.56
C GLU A 206 -17.88 7.04 8.93
N THR A 207 -17.89 5.77 9.34
CA THR A 207 -17.35 5.33 10.63
C THR A 207 -15.84 5.09 10.61
N GLY A 208 -15.18 5.19 9.45
CA GLY A 208 -13.74 4.99 9.30
C GLY A 208 -13.28 3.55 9.49
N PHE A 209 -14.13 2.55 9.18
CA PHE A 209 -13.86 1.12 9.32
C PHE A 209 -13.38 0.73 10.74
N LYS A 210 -14.34 0.62 11.67
CA LYS A 210 -14.19 0.19 13.09
C LYS A 210 -13.70 -1.27 13.21
N ASP A 211 -13.83 -1.90 14.38
CA ASP A 211 -13.47 -3.31 14.55
C ASP A 211 -14.31 -4.23 13.64
N GLU A 212 -13.68 -5.29 13.11
CA GLU A 212 -14.29 -6.24 12.18
C GLU A 212 -15.58 -6.86 12.73
N LYS A 213 -15.57 -7.23 14.03
CA LYS A 213 -16.74 -7.80 14.72
C LYS A 213 -17.93 -6.85 14.73
N LYS A 214 -17.67 -5.56 14.97
CA LYS A 214 -18.72 -4.54 15.02
C LYS A 214 -19.31 -4.25 13.64
N CYS A 215 -18.47 -4.29 12.60
CA CYS A 215 -18.92 -4.18 11.21
C CYS A 215 -19.80 -5.37 10.79
N LEU A 216 -19.46 -6.59 11.23
CA LEU A 216 -20.30 -7.78 11.04
C LEU A 216 -21.65 -7.65 11.75
N GLU A 217 -21.64 -7.28 13.03
CA GLU A 217 -22.87 -7.05 13.81
C GLU A 217 -23.75 -5.98 13.16
N ASP A 218 -23.15 -4.88 12.69
CA ASP A 218 -23.86 -3.82 11.96
C ASP A 218 -24.50 -4.35 10.68
N TYR A 219 -23.81 -5.20 9.92
CA TYR A 219 -24.33 -5.82 8.70
C TYR A 219 -25.50 -6.77 9.00
N GLN A 220 -25.34 -7.65 9.99
CA GLN A 220 -26.37 -8.58 10.43
C GLN A 220 -27.63 -7.84 10.90
N ASN A 221 -27.46 -6.82 11.75
CA ASN A 221 -28.57 -6.00 12.25
C ASN A 221 -29.34 -5.30 11.13
N LEU A 222 -28.67 -4.88 10.06
CA LEU A 222 -29.32 -4.27 8.90
C LEU A 222 -30.12 -5.28 8.08
N VAL A 223 -29.57 -6.47 7.83
CA VAL A 223 -30.28 -7.55 7.14
C VAL A 223 -31.52 -7.97 7.95
N PHE A 224 -31.38 -8.15 9.26
CA PHE A 224 -32.50 -8.52 10.13
C PHE A 224 -33.54 -7.41 10.29
N LYS A 225 -33.11 -6.14 10.35
CA LYS A 225 -34.03 -5.00 10.35
C LYS A 225 -34.87 -4.96 9.08
N GLN A 226 -34.24 -5.22 7.93
CA GLN A 226 -34.94 -5.24 6.65
C GLN A 226 -35.88 -6.45 6.51
N PHE A 227 -35.47 -7.62 7.01
CA PHE A 227 -36.33 -8.80 7.08
C PHE A 227 -37.54 -8.58 8.00
N ARG A 228 -37.35 -7.92 9.15
CA ARG A 228 -38.43 -7.57 10.07
C ARG A 228 -39.43 -6.60 9.43
N ALA A 229 -38.93 -5.60 8.71
CA ALA A 229 -39.76 -4.65 7.97
C ALA A 229 -40.57 -5.34 6.85
N ASP A 230 -40.02 -6.36 6.19
CA ASP A 230 -40.76 -7.13 5.18
C ASP A 230 -41.89 -7.98 5.80
N MET A 231 -41.63 -8.59 6.97
CA MET A 231 -42.64 -9.32 7.73
C MET A 231 -43.80 -8.41 8.22
N GLU A 232 -43.49 -7.17 8.57
CA GLU A 232 -44.50 -6.18 9.01
C GLU A 232 -45.33 -5.62 7.83
N ASN A 233 -44.78 -5.63 6.61
CA ASN A 233 -45.43 -5.10 5.40
C ASN A 233 -46.03 -6.19 4.49
N ASN A 234 -46.47 -7.33 5.04
CA ASN A 234 -47.09 -8.43 4.27
C ASN A 234 -46.23 -8.97 3.10
N HIS A 235 -44.91 -9.08 3.26
CA HIS A 235 -43.99 -9.69 2.29
C HIS A 235 -43.93 -9.03 0.91
N GLU A 236 -44.15 -7.71 0.81
CA GLU A 236 -44.06 -6.99 -0.46
C GLU A 236 -42.70 -7.11 -1.17
N SER A 237 -41.61 -7.38 -0.44
CA SER A 237 -40.27 -7.58 -1.05
C SER A 237 -39.88 -9.05 -1.24
N GLY A 238 -40.74 -9.98 -0.81
CA GLY A 238 -40.56 -11.42 -0.97
C GLY A 238 -39.31 -11.97 -0.27
N LEU A 239 -38.86 -11.36 0.83
CA LEU A 239 -37.61 -11.76 1.48
C LEU A 239 -37.82 -13.03 2.30
N THR A 240 -37.38 -14.17 1.75
CA THR A 240 -37.44 -15.45 2.47
C THR A 240 -36.26 -15.61 3.42
N PHE A 241 -36.43 -16.45 4.45
CA PHE A 241 -35.33 -16.81 5.36
C PHE A 241 -34.09 -17.35 4.62
N ASP A 242 -34.32 -18.17 3.58
CA ASP A 242 -33.25 -18.71 2.73
C ASP A 242 -32.52 -17.60 1.95
N SER A 243 -33.25 -16.58 1.48
CA SER A 243 -32.66 -15.42 0.80
C SER A 243 -31.81 -14.59 1.76
N CYS A 244 -32.27 -14.40 3.00
CA CYS A 244 -31.49 -13.73 4.05
C CYS A 244 -30.19 -14.47 4.39
N LYS A 245 -30.25 -15.80 4.46
CA LYS A 245 -29.06 -16.64 4.69
C LYS A 245 -28.02 -16.45 3.58
N VAL A 246 -28.46 -16.48 2.32
CA VAL A 246 -27.57 -16.27 1.16
C VAL A 246 -26.96 -14.86 1.15
N ILE A 247 -27.71 -13.84 1.58
CA ILE A 247 -27.20 -12.46 1.73
C ILE A 247 -26.14 -12.38 2.84
N LEU A 248 -26.40 -13.00 3.99
CA LEU A 248 -25.45 -13.04 5.11
C LEU A 248 -24.15 -13.78 4.75
N GLU A 249 -24.26 -14.94 4.10
CA GLU A 249 -23.11 -15.72 3.63
C GLU A 249 -22.27 -14.91 2.63
N TYR A 250 -22.91 -14.20 1.70
CA TYR A 250 -22.22 -13.31 0.78
C TYR A 250 -21.49 -12.17 1.50
N GLY A 251 -22.16 -11.52 2.46
CA GLY A 251 -21.56 -10.43 3.26
C GLY A 251 -20.30 -10.90 3.98
N ILE A 252 -20.32 -12.09 4.57
CA ILE A 252 -19.16 -12.68 5.25
C ILE A 252 -18.02 -12.97 4.26
N LEU A 253 -18.33 -13.65 3.14
CA LEU A 253 -17.31 -14.06 2.16
C LEU A 253 -16.70 -12.90 1.37
N THR A 254 -17.47 -11.82 1.13
CA THR A 254 -17.00 -10.73 0.25
C THR A 254 -16.58 -9.49 1.01
N LEU A 255 -17.35 -9.03 1.99
CA LEU A 255 -17.03 -7.80 2.71
C LEU A 255 -16.05 -8.05 3.86
N ILE A 256 -16.23 -9.14 4.60
CA ILE A 256 -15.45 -9.40 5.82
C ILE A 256 -14.12 -10.05 5.50
N GLN A 257 -14.10 -11.06 4.61
CA GLN A 257 -12.84 -11.63 4.14
C GLN A 257 -11.92 -10.59 3.48
N HIS A 258 -12.49 -9.57 2.83
CA HIS A 258 -11.73 -8.47 2.21
C HIS A 258 -11.70 -7.20 3.09
N PHE A 259 -12.10 -7.29 4.36
CA PHE A 259 -12.25 -6.14 5.27
C PHE A 259 -10.97 -5.35 5.41
N HIS A 260 -9.83 -6.02 5.62
CA HIS A 260 -8.53 -5.36 5.76
C HIS A 260 -8.08 -4.63 4.49
N VAL A 261 -8.38 -5.19 3.31
CA VAL A 261 -8.05 -4.59 2.01
C VAL A 261 -8.93 -3.36 1.77
N ILE A 262 -10.24 -3.48 2.01
CA ILE A 262 -11.18 -2.37 1.89
C ILE A 262 -10.81 -1.27 2.90
N LYS A 263 -10.57 -1.63 4.17
CA LYS A 263 -10.10 -0.71 5.20
C LYS A 263 -8.83 0.03 4.79
N TYR A 264 -7.83 -0.66 4.24
CA TYR A 264 -6.59 -0.03 3.75
C TYR A 264 -6.87 0.99 2.65
N LEU A 265 -7.70 0.65 1.67
CA LEU A 265 -8.03 1.54 0.54
C LEU A 265 -8.82 2.79 0.99
N PHE A 266 -9.60 2.68 2.06
CA PHE A 266 -10.42 3.77 2.57
C PHE A 266 -9.80 4.54 3.75
N THR A 267 -8.76 4.02 4.43
CA THR A 267 -8.09 4.68 5.56
C THR A 267 -6.64 5.11 5.22
N VAL A 268 -6.34 6.39 5.42
CA VAL A 268 -4.99 7.03 5.51
C VAL A 268 -4.28 7.47 4.20
N GLU A 269 -4.31 6.77 3.06
CA GLU A 269 -3.54 7.22 1.87
C GLU A 269 -4.07 8.49 1.20
N GLN A 270 -5.40 8.69 1.14
CA GLN A 270 -5.99 9.88 0.52
C GLN A 270 -5.80 11.16 1.34
N GLN A 271 -5.85 11.07 2.68
CA GLN A 271 -5.61 12.25 3.53
C GLN A 271 -4.16 12.73 3.43
N ILE A 272 -3.21 11.82 3.19
CA ILE A 272 -1.80 12.14 2.95
C ILE A 272 -1.65 12.86 1.60
N GLU A 273 -2.27 12.38 0.52
CA GLU A 273 -2.24 13.05 -0.79
C GLU A 273 -2.93 14.42 -0.80
N GLN A 274 -4.04 14.57 -0.08
CA GLN A 274 -4.78 15.84 0.01
C GLN A 274 -4.05 16.87 0.87
N LYS A 275 -3.44 16.45 2.00
CA LYS A 275 -2.50 17.28 2.78
C LYS A 275 -1.24 17.64 1.98
N LEU A 276 -0.76 16.73 1.13
CA LEU A 276 0.35 17.02 0.22
C LEU A 276 -0.05 18.10 -0.78
N LYS A 277 -1.24 18.02 -1.39
CA LYS A 277 -1.74 19.02 -2.37
C LYS A 277 -2.00 20.40 -1.75
N SER A 278 -2.56 20.49 -0.55
CA SER A 278 -2.81 21.78 0.13
C SER A 278 -1.56 22.46 0.68
N ARG A 279 -0.44 21.73 0.79
CA ARG A 279 0.86 22.27 1.20
C ARG A 279 1.62 22.99 0.07
N TRP A 280 1.21 22.84 -1.20
CA TRP A 280 1.91 23.43 -2.37
C TRP A 280 1.46 24.85 -2.74
N LEU A 281 1.20 25.71 -1.75
CA LEU A 281 1.15 27.17 -1.97
C LEU A 281 2.10 27.86 -1.00
N GLU A 282 3.39 27.52 -1.07
CA GLU A 282 4.41 28.20 -0.25
C GLU A 282 4.78 29.55 -0.92
N LEU A 283 4.32 30.64 -0.30
CA LEU A 283 4.85 32.00 -0.51
C LEU A 283 6.37 32.02 -0.23
N PRO A 284 7.14 32.91 -0.90
CA PRO A 284 8.59 32.94 -0.78
C PRO A 284 9.07 33.19 0.67
N PRO A 285 10.26 32.68 1.03
CA PRO A 285 10.73 32.65 2.42
C PRO A 285 10.94 34.06 2.98
N TYR A 286 10.27 34.35 4.09
CA TYR A 286 10.50 35.54 4.91
C TYR A 286 11.81 35.36 5.69
N TYR A 287 12.70 36.36 5.62
CA TYR A 287 13.90 36.42 6.44
C TYR A 287 13.62 37.34 7.65
N PRO A 288 13.62 36.81 8.88
CA PRO A 288 13.40 37.64 10.07
C PRO A 288 14.58 38.61 10.28
N PRO A 289 14.33 39.81 10.84
CA PRO A 289 15.35 40.82 11.10
C PRO A 289 16.37 40.36 12.15
N LEU A 290 17.60 40.90 12.09
CA LEU A 290 18.73 40.49 12.94
C LEU A 290 18.50 40.57 14.46
N SER A 291 17.47 41.30 14.91
CA SER A 291 17.07 41.36 16.33
C SER A 291 16.47 40.05 16.85
N GLU A 292 16.04 39.15 15.96
CA GLU A 292 15.46 37.84 16.27
C GLU A 292 16.41 36.69 15.90
N ALA A 293 17.70 36.99 15.68
CA ALA A 293 18.69 35.97 15.35
C ALA A 293 18.80 34.94 16.50
N ARG A 294 18.60 33.66 16.17
CA ARG A 294 18.65 32.54 17.13
C ARG A 294 19.95 32.57 17.94
N THR A 295 19.84 32.63 19.25
CA THR A 295 20.96 32.42 20.16
C THR A 295 21.43 30.96 20.08
N ALA A 296 22.73 30.70 20.29
CA ALA A 296 23.28 29.34 20.21
C ALA A 296 22.57 28.35 21.16
N GLU A 297 22.02 28.86 22.25
CA GLU A 297 21.24 28.09 23.23
C GLU A 297 19.88 27.66 22.67
N SER A 298 19.15 28.52 21.94
CA SER A 298 17.86 28.15 21.35
C SER A 298 18.00 27.19 20.18
N VAL A 299 19.10 27.28 19.42
CA VAL A 299 19.45 26.29 18.40
C VAL A 299 19.75 24.93 19.04
N ALA A 300 20.48 24.91 20.16
CA ALA A 300 20.78 23.67 20.88
C ALA A 300 19.53 23.04 21.52
N GLU A 301 18.58 23.84 21.99
CA GLU A 301 17.29 23.36 22.52
C GLU A 301 16.40 22.77 21.43
N GLU A 302 16.28 23.45 20.28
CA GLU A 302 15.56 22.92 19.12
C GLU A 302 16.21 21.64 18.58
N GLU A 303 17.55 21.56 18.54
CA GLU A 303 18.26 20.35 18.13
C GLU A 303 18.02 19.18 19.08
N ARG A 304 17.94 19.43 20.40
CA ARG A 304 17.58 18.42 21.42
C ARG A 304 16.14 17.96 21.27
N LEU A 305 15.20 18.88 21.06
CA LEU A 305 13.79 18.54 20.82
C LEU A 305 13.63 17.74 19.52
N ALA A 306 14.34 18.11 18.45
CA ALA A 306 14.35 17.39 17.19
C ALA A 306 15.07 16.02 17.27
N GLN A 307 15.96 15.82 18.25
CA GLN A 307 16.54 14.51 18.56
C GLN A 307 15.55 13.64 19.33
N LEU A 308 14.87 14.21 20.34
CA LEU A 308 13.80 13.54 21.08
C LEU A 308 12.64 13.11 20.17
N GLU A 309 12.26 13.94 19.20
CA GLU A 309 11.24 13.60 18.21
C GLU A 309 11.70 12.47 17.27
N ARG A 310 12.96 12.50 16.82
CA ARG A 310 13.55 11.40 16.03
C ARG A 310 13.64 10.10 16.82
N GLU A 311 14.00 10.15 18.10
CA GLU A 311 14.01 8.98 18.98
C GLU A 311 12.59 8.43 19.19
N LYS A 312 11.57 9.30 19.29
CA LYS A 312 10.17 8.88 19.32
C LYS A 312 9.71 8.26 18.00
N GLU A 313 10.13 8.80 16.85
CA GLU A 313 9.86 8.21 15.54
C GLU A 313 10.58 6.87 15.34
N ASP A 314 11.83 6.75 15.77
CA ASP A 314 12.62 5.51 15.65
C ASP A 314 12.08 4.43 16.58
N THR A 315 11.61 4.79 17.79
CA THR A 315 10.91 3.85 18.69
C THR A 315 9.54 3.46 18.15
N PHE A 316 8.80 4.39 17.56
CA PHE A 316 7.53 4.11 16.87
C PHE A 316 7.74 3.18 15.66
N ASN A 317 8.72 3.45 14.81
CA ASN A 317 9.07 2.65 13.63
C ASN A 317 9.67 1.29 14.00
N SER A 318 10.41 1.20 15.10
CA SER A 318 10.88 -0.08 15.67
C SER A 318 9.73 -0.92 16.19
N ASN A 319 8.74 -0.30 16.85
CA ASN A 319 7.51 -0.97 17.28
C ASN A 319 6.65 -1.39 16.08
N LEU A 320 6.55 -0.57 15.04
CA LEU A 320 5.86 -0.87 13.78
C LEU A 320 6.57 -1.98 12.99
N GLY A 321 7.90 -1.98 12.98
CA GLY A 321 8.74 -3.04 12.39
C GLY A 321 8.65 -4.37 13.14
N ARG A 322 8.53 -4.34 14.48
CA ARG A 322 8.23 -5.52 15.31
C ARG A 322 6.82 -6.06 15.07
N LEU A 323 5.85 -5.20 14.79
CA LEU A 323 4.50 -5.59 14.38
C LEU A 323 4.49 -6.22 12.97
N PHE A 324 5.28 -5.67 12.03
CA PHE A 324 5.43 -6.21 10.67
C PHE A 324 6.15 -7.57 10.62
N LEU A 325 7.13 -7.81 11.49
CA LEU A 325 7.81 -9.12 11.58
C LEU A 325 6.98 -10.21 12.28
N ARG A 326 5.85 -9.85 12.89
CA ARG A 326 4.94 -10.80 13.57
C ARG A 326 3.66 -11.10 12.79
N LEU A 327 3.45 -10.40 11.67
CA LEU A 327 2.30 -10.58 10.79
C LEU A 327 2.77 -11.12 9.45
N ASP A 328 2.98 -12.42 9.37
CA ASP A 328 2.90 -13.12 8.10
C ASP A 328 1.43 -13.04 7.63
N ILE A 329 1.17 -12.13 6.69
CA ILE A 329 -0.18 -11.81 6.16
C ILE A 329 -0.83 -13.02 5.41
N PHE A 330 -0.12 -14.16 5.33
CA PHE A 330 -0.57 -15.38 4.65
C PHE A 330 -0.42 -16.67 5.45
N GLU A 331 -0.25 -16.61 6.77
CA GLU A 331 -0.69 -17.75 7.60
C GLU A 331 -2.19 -17.59 7.81
N ALA A 332 -2.96 -18.21 6.91
CA ALA A 332 -4.36 -18.49 7.18
C ALA A 332 -4.44 -19.17 8.56
N LEU A 333 -5.24 -18.61 9.48
CA LEU A 333 -5.60 -19.32 10.70
C LEU A 333 -6.00 -20.75 10.31
N ASP A 334 -5.52 -21.74 11.06
CA ASP A 334 -5.76 -23.15 10.78
C ASP A 334 -7.29 -23.34 10.56
N PRO A 335 -7.73 -23.96 9.45
CA PRO A 335 -9.15 -24.17 9.18
C PRO A 335 -9.95 -24.78 10.35
N VAL A 336 -9.26 -25.46 11.27
CA VAL A 336 -9.80 -25.98 12.53
C VAL A 336 -10.16 -24.85 13.51
N GLU A 337 -9.27 -23.88 13.72
CA GLU A 337 -9.49 -22.75 14.63
C GLU A 337 -10.60 -21.83 14.10
N ILE A 338 -10.67 -21.62 12.77
CA ILE A 338 -11.75 -20.85 12.14
C ILE A 338 -13.10 -21.55 12.38
N LYS A 339 -13.14 -22.88 12.27
CA LYS A 339 -14.36 -23.67 12.49
C LYS A 339 -14.80 -23.63 13.95
N GLU A 340 -13.85 -23.62 14.89
CA GLU A 340 -14.13 -23.56 16.33
C GLU A 340 -14.62 -22.18 16.76
N ILE A 341 -14.01 -21.10 16.25
CA ILE A 341 -14.47 -19.73 16.45
C ILE A 341 -15.85 -19.50 15.81
N ALA A 342 -16.08 -20.04 14.61
CA ALA A 342 -17.39 -19.97 13.96
C ALA A 342 -18.46 -20.75 14.74
N TYR A 343 -18.11 -21.90 15.32
CA TYR A 343 -19.04 -22.67 16.15
C TYR A 343 -19.40 -21.92 17.44
N GLN A 344 -18.41 -21.36 18.14
CA GLN A 344 -18.62 -20.61 19.37
C GLN A 344 -19.43 -19.33 19.17
N THR A 345 -19.24 -18.65 18.04
CA THR A 345 -20.03 -17.47 17.70
C THR A 345 -21.47 -17.83 17.34
N VAL A 346 -21.68 -18.91 16.57
CA VAL A 346 -23.03 -19.40 16.25
C VAL A 346 -23.77 -19.87 17.50
N THR A 347 -23.13 -20.60 18.42
CA THR A 347 -23.78 -21.03 19.67
C THR A 347 -24.13 -19.83 20.55
N GLY A 348 -23.22 -18.86 20.69
CA GLY A 348 -23.50 -17.65 21.46
C GLY A 348 -24.64 -16.81 20.87
N LEU A 349 -24.80 -16.79 19.55
CA LEU A 349 -25.93 -16.13 18.87
C LEU A 349 -27.25 -16.88 19.07
N VAL A 350 -27.23 -18.22 19.11
CA VAL A 350 -28.43 -19.01 19.40
C VAL A 350 -28.89 -18.78 20.84
N ASP A 351 -27.95 -18.73 21.79
CA ASP A 351 -28.26 -18.49 23.20
C ASP A 351 -28.87 -17.10 23.42
N THR A 352 -28.33 -16.05 22.77
CA THR A 352 -28.90 -14.69 22.88
C THR A 352 -30.28 -14.57 22.22
N ILE A 353 -30.49 -15.23 21.07
CA ILE A 353 -31.82 -15.28 20.44
C ILE A 353 -32.82 -16.00 21.35
N GLN A 354 -32.40 -17.07 22.02
CA GLN A 354 -33.25 -17.82 22.93
C GLN A 354 -33.65 -16.97 24.15
N GLU A 355 -32.72 -16.24 24.75
CA GLU A 355 -33.01 -15.29 25.85
C GLU A 355 -33.98 -14.17 25.41
N GLU A 356 -33.82 -13.63 24.20
CA GLU A 356 -34.72 -12.59 23.67
C GLU A 356 -36.13 -13.14 23.37
N CYS A 357 -36.23 -14.35 22.83
CA CYS A 357 -37.52 -15.03 22.62
C CYS A 357 -38.24 -15.32 23.94
N GLU A 358 -37.53 -15.77 24.97
CA GLU A 358 -38.09 -16.01 26.31
C GLU A 358 -38.61 -14.71 26.94
N LYS A 359 -37.85 -13.61 26.79
CA LYS A 359 -38.26 -12.29 27.25
C LYS A 359 -39.54 -11.81 26.56
N LEU A 360 -39.62 -11.91 25.23
CA LEU A 360 -40.83 -11.54 24.47
C LEU A 360 -42.04 -12.39 24.85
N LEU A 361 -41.86 -13.70 25.06
CA LEU A 361 -42.93 -14.58 25.54
C LEU A 361 -43.40 -14.18 26.95
N SER A 362 -42.49 -13.78 27.83
CA SER A 362 -42.82 -13.33 29.19
C SER A 362 -43.64 -12.02 29.18
N GLU A 363 -43.28 -11.07 28.31
CA GLU A 363 -44.01 -9.82 28.13
C GLU A 363 -45.42 -10.05 27.56
N GLN A 364 -45.56 -10.98 26.61
CA GLN A 364 -46.86 -11.38 26.08
C GLN A 364 -47.73 -12.04 27.15
N ARG A 365 -47.16 -12.92 27.99
CA ARG A 365 -47.87 -13.52 29.13
C ARG A 365 -48.36 -12.46 30.12
N GLN A 366 -47.52 -11.49 30.48
CA GLN A 366 -47.91 -10.38 31.35
C GLN A 366 -49.05 -9.55 30.75
N LYS A 367 -48.95 -9.17 29.46
CA LYS A 367 -50.03 -8.45 28.76
C LYS A 367 -51.34 -9.25 28.73
N THR A 368 -51.29 -10.58 28.55
CA THR A 368 -52.50 -11.41 28.61
C THR A 368 -53.10 -11.50 30.01
N LEU A 369 -52.27 -11.56 31.06
CA LEU A 369 -52.72 -11.55 32.46
C LEU A 369 -53.36 -10.20 32.83
N GLU A 370 -52.75 -9.09 32.41
CA GLU A 370 -53.31 -7.74 32.59
C GLU A 370 -54.63 -7.59 31.84
N ARG A 371 -54.72 -8.13 30.61
CA ARG A 371 -55.97 -8.15 29.84
C ARG A 371 -57.06 -8.97 30.55
N ASN A 372 -56.71 -10.14 31.09
CA ASN A 372 -57.62 -11.02 31.83
C ASN A 372 -58.05 -10.40 33.18
N ALA A 373 -57.17 -9.65 33.85
CA ALA A 373 -57.51 -8.91 35.07
C ALA A 373 -58.45 -7.72 34.81
N LYS A 374 -58.47 -7.21 33.57
CA LYS A 374 -59.34 -6.10 33.14
C LYS A 374 -60.71 -6.55 32.64
N PHE A 375 -60.95 -7.87 32.47
CA PHE A 375 -62.29 -8.40 32.24
C PHE A 375 -63.07 -8.42 33.57
N PRO A 376 -64.25 -7.77 33.66
CA PRO A 376 -65.06 -7.79 34.86
C PRO A 376 -65.54 -9.22 35.16
N LYS A 377 -65.48 -9.63 36.44
CA LYS A 377 -65.99 -10.91 36.95
C LYS A 377 -67.54 -10.95 36.91
N GLU A 378 -68.13 -10.89 35.74
CA GLU A 378 -69.60 -10.90 35.56
C GLU A 378 -70.18 -12.26 35.13
N PHE A 379 -69.39 -13.33 35.09
CA PHE A 379 -69.87 -14.68 34.72
C PHE A 379 -69.55 -15.79 35.74
N ALA A 380 -69.39 -15.43 37.02
CA ALA A 380 -69.30 -16.41 38.10
C ALA A 380 -70.35 -16.11 39.18
N GLN A 381 -71.63 -16.19 38.80
CA GLN A 381 -72.76 -16.69 39.59
C GLN A 381 -73.95 -16.95 38.68
#